data_AF-A0A2P7RNB4-F1
#
_entry.id   AF-A0A2P7RNB4-F1
#
_cell.length_a   1.000
_cell.length_b   1.000
_cell.length_c   1.000
_cell.angle_alpha   90.00
_cell.angle_beta   90.00
_cell.angle_gamma   90.00
#
_symmetry.space_group_name_H-M   'P 1'
#
loop_
_entity.id
_entity.type
_entity.pdbx_description
1 polymer ?
#
loop_
_entity_poly.entity_id
_entity_poly.type
_entity_poly.pdbx_seq_one_letter_code
_entity_poly.pdbx_strand_id
1 'polypeptide(L)'
;MKRKSKRQQQAAFEATPLITPERLRALPQEIFNLAACPPWVGSVFLFSTNPDDEEDTSSMQAIIPVGGVNPVVVKMSTLAAAVLFELSRSGHSFAANSNHGTPPKVYLKMSFRGAAHLNVNARRILFGAVAGEATKALWQEHDLDPENTYVEPDPHPRNDSRAVALEEVERLVARRQADGTWPEAHSAKAYLANLGLLFRLLDESAGLYDDDLRQLFDWLDEDDAEPENDN
;
A
#
# COMPACT_ATOMS: atom_id res chain seq x y z
N MET A 1 26.17 6.60 14.43
CA MET A 1 25.48 6.56 13.12
C MET A 1 24.67 7.84 12.93
N LYS A 2 24.90 8.63 11.87
CA LYS A 2 24.04 9.79 11.56
C LYS A 2 22.73 9.27 10.95
N ARG A 3 21.58 9.68 11.50
CA ARG A 3 20.26 9.36 10.90
C ARG A 3 20.14 10.05 9.54
N LYS A 4 19.76 9.30 8.50
CA LYS A 4 19.44 9.87 7.18
C LYS A 4 18.29 10.88 7.33
N SER A 5 18.28 11.94 6.55
CA SER A 5 17.10 12.81 6.47
C SER A 5 15.93 12.04 5.83
N LYS A 6 14.67 12.41 6.12
CA LYS A 6 13.49 11.79 5.49
C LYS A 6 13.58 11.78 3.95
N ARG A 7 14.15 12.84 3.36
CA ARG A 7 14.38 12.94 1.91
C ARG A 7 15.42 11.93 1.41
N GLN A 8 16.52 11.75 2.14
CA GLN A 8 17.54 10.74 1.81
C GLN A 8 17.00 9.32 1.96
N GLN A 9 16.16 9.08 2.98
CA GLN A 9 15.51 7.78 3.15
C GLN A 9 14.50 7.52 2.03
N GLN A 10 13.71 8.51 1.63
CA GLN A 10 12.78 8.38 0.49
C GLN A 10 13.53 8.04 -0.80
N ALA A 11 14.59 8.78 -1.11
CA ALA A 11 15.38 8.51 -2.32
C ALA A 11 16.04 7.13 -2.29
N ALA A 12 16.49 6.67 -1.11
CA ALA A 12 17.03 5.33 -0.96
C ALA A 12 15.97 4.25 -1.17
N PHE A 13 14.76 4.45 -0.62
CA PHE A 13 13.63 3.54 -0.83
C PHE A 13 13.22 3.49 -2.31
N GLU A 14 13.08 4.65 -2.94
CA GLU A 14 12.77 4.77 -4.37
C GLU A 14 13.76 4.04 -5.28
N ALA A 15 15.02 3.94 -4.88
CA ALA A 15 16.06 3.23 -5.63
C ALA A 15 16.08 1.70 -5.38
N THR A 16 15.30 1.19 -4.42
CA THR A 16 15.17 -0.26 -4.22
C THR A 16 14.40 -0.90 -5.37
N PRO A 17 14.65 -2.18 -5.70
CA PRO A 17 13.82 -2.87 -6.68
C PRO A 17 12.36 -2.94 -6.19
N LEU A 18 11.41 -3.00 -7.12
CA LEU A 18 9.98 -3.08 -6.82
C LEU A 18 9.66 -4.29 -5.95
N ILE A 19 8.78 -4.13 -4.98
CA ILE A 19 8.26 -5.24 -4.19
C ILE A 19 7.25 -5.99 -5.05
N THR A 20 7.70 -7.03 -5.76
CA THR A 20 6.83 -7.91 -6.55
C THR A 20 6.35 -9.08 -5.71
N PRO A 21 5.26 -9.76 -6.09
CA PRO A 21 4.79 -10.95 -5.38
C PRO A 21 5.83 -12.07 -5.30
N GLU A 22 6.66 -12.23 -6.34
CA GLU A 22 7.75 -13.21 -6.38
C GLU A 22 8.82 -12.85 -5.36
N ARG A 23 9.22 -11.57 -5.30
CA ARG A 23 10.20 -11.11 -4.31
C ARG A 23 9.65 -11.18 -2.89
N LEU A 24 8.38 -10.86 -2.69
CA LEU A 24 7.72 -10.96 -1.39
C LEU A 24 7.75 -12.39 -0.86
N ARG A 25 7.52 -13.37 -1.74
CA ARG A 25 7.60 -14.79 -1.40
C ARG A 25 9.03 -15.27 -1.16
N ALA A 26 9.99 -14.83 -1.97
CA ALA A 26 11.35 -15.34 -1.90
C ALA A 26 12.20 -14.65 -0.82
N LEU A 27 11.99 -13.36 -0.57
CA LEU A 27 12.93 -12.49 0.16
C LEU A 27 12.22 -11.47 1.09
N PRO A 28 11.25 -11.86 1.93
CA PRO A 28 10.50 -10.91 2.77
C PRO A 28 11.41 -10.16 3.75
N GLN A 29 12.40 -10.83 4.34
CA GLN A 29 13.36 -10.21 5.27
C GLN A 29 14.21 -9.11 4.60
N GLU A 30 14.54 -9.28 3.32
CA GLU A 30 15.28 -8.26 2.57
C GLU A 30 14.40 -7.05 2.27
N ILE A 31 13.16 -7.29 1.82
CA ILE A 31 12.18 -6.25 1.50
C ILE A 31 11.88 -5.38 2.72
N PHE A 32 11.64 -6.00 3.87
CA PHE A 32 11.26 -5.30 5.09
C PHE A 32 12.46 -4.90 5.98
N ASN A 33 13.69 -4.99 5.44
CA ASN A 33 14.85 -4.41 6.08
C ASN A 33 14.69 -2.88 6.17
N LEU A 34 14.95 -2.30 7.35
CA LEU A 34 14.80 -0.87 7.59
C LEU A 34 15.57 0.02 6.59
N ALA A 35 16.71 -0.44 6.06
CA ALA A 35 17.48 0.29 5.05
C ALA A 35 16.73 0.45 3.72
N ALA A 36 15.77 -0.44 3.46
CA ALA A 36 14.92 -0.51 2.27
C ALA A 36 13.46 -0.09 2.55
N CYS A 37 13.17 0.51 3.72
CA CYS A 37 11.81 0.91 4.09
C CYS A 37 11.50 2.40 3.79
N PRO A 38 10.23 2.74 3.51
CA PRO A 38 9.77 4.12 3.40
C PRO A 38 10.08 4.98 4.64
N PRO A 39 10.16 6.32 4.52
CA PRO A 39 10.49 7.21 5.65
C PRO A 39 9.49 7.22 6.81
N TRP A 40 8.27 6.74 6.59
CA TRP A 40 7.26 6.65 7.64
C TRP A 40 7.40 5.41 8.52
N VAL A 41 8.25 4.45 8.10
CA VAL A 41 8.51 3.18 8.81
C VAL A 41 9.76 3.34 9.68
N GLY A 42 9.58 3.20 11.00
CA GLY A 42 10.69 3.25 11.96
C GLY A 42 11.36 1.90 12.22
N SER A 43 10.61 0.82 12.07
CA SER A 43 11.03 -0.57 12.20
C SER A 43 9.96 -1.49 11.61
N VAL A 44 10.34 -2.71 11.24
CA VAL A 44 9.40 -3.78 10.88
C VAL A 44 9.81 -5.02 11.67
N PHE A 45 8.83 -5.68 12.29
CA PHE A 45 9.02 -7.00 12.86
C PHE A 45 8.19 -7.98 12.05
N LEU A 46 8.86 -9.01 11.51
CA LEU A 46 8.20 -10.10 10.81
C LEU A 46 8.04 -11.28 11.78
N PHE A 47 6.89 -11.92 11.73
CA PHE A 47 6.64 -13.17 12.45
C PHE A 47 5.78 -14.09 11.58
N SER A 48 6.02 -15.39 11.71
CA SER A 48 5.15 -16.40 11.10
C SER A 48 3.95 -16.65 11.99
N THR A 49 2.76 -16.77 11.40
CA THR A 49 1.56 -17.24 12.12
C THR A 49 1.49 -18.76 12.19
N ASN A 50 2.34 -19.47 11.42
CA ASN A 50 2.49 -20.92 11.48
C ASN A 50 3.89 -21.31 11.99
N PRO A 51 4.01 -21.86 13.21
CA PRO A 51 5.30 -22.23 13.78
C PRO A 51 5.99 -23.39 13.04
N ASP A 52 5.25 -24.19 12.26
CA ASP A 52 5.79 -25.32 11.51
C ASP A 52 6.24 -24.92 10.08
N ASP A 53 5.85 -23.72 9.64
CA ASP A 53 6.22 -23.16 8.34
C ASP A 53 7.20 -21.98 8.51
N GLU A 54 8.44 -22.29 8.90
CA GLU A 54 9.51 -21.27 8.88
C GLU A 54 9.90 -20.86 7.45
N GLU A 55 9.59 -21.70 6.45
CA GLU A 55 9.89 -21.48 5.03
C GLU A 55 8.71 -20.94 4.21
N ASP A 56 7.45 -21.08 4.67
CA ASP A 56 6.30 -20.51 3.97
C ASP A 56 6.10 -19.04 4.35
N THR A 57 6.56 -18.17 3.47
CA THR A 57 6.46 -16.72 3.61
C THR A 57 5.05 -16.19 3.41
N SER A 58 4.10 -17.03 2.95
CA SER A 58 2.69 -16.65 2.76
C SER A 58 1.94 -16.42 4.07
N SER A 59 2.38 -17.03 5.17
CA SER A 59 1.80 -16.89 6.51
C SER A 59 2.45 -15.77 7.35
N MET A 60 3.43 -15.05 6.79
CA MET A 60 4.12 -13.99 7.52
C MET A 60 3.26 -12.75 7.71
N GLN A 61 3.34 -12.19 8.91
CA GLN A 61 2.74 -10.92 9.28
C GLN A 61 3.81 -9.89 9.64
N ALA A 62 3.47 -8.63 9.40
CA ALA A 62 4.30 -7.47 9.68
C ALA A 62 3.71 -6.64 10.84
N ILE A 63 4.55 -6.34 11.82
CA ILE A 63 4.28 -5.38 12.89
C ILE A 63 5.11 -4.12 12.63
N ILE A 64 4.42 -3.01 12.42
CA ILE A 64 5.03 -1.74 12.01
C ILE A 64 4.62 -0.65 13.02
N PRO A 65 5.54 -0.18 13.87
CA PRO A 65 5.31 1.02 14.67
C PRO A 65 5.27 2.26 13.76
N VAL A 66 4.12 2.94 13.73
CA VAL A 66 3.90 4.17 12.95
C VAL A 66 3.71 5.35 13.89
N GLY A 67 4.55 6.37 13.75
CA GLY A 67 4.48 7.59 14.55
C GLY A 67 5.84 7.99 15.14
N GLY A 68 5.87 9.15 15.79
CA GLY A 68 7.06 9.68 16.45
C GLY A 68 7.15 9.23 17.90
N VAL A 69 6.77 10.12 18.82
CA VAL A 69 6.94 9.94 20.27
C VAL A 69 6.05 8.83 20.83
N ASN A 70 4.82 8.71 20.34
CA ASN A 70 3.86 7.67 20.74
C ASN A 70 3.46 6.88 19.49
N PRO A 71 4.24 5.86 19.08
CA PRO A 71 3.94 5.10 17.89
C PRO A 71 2.72 4.20 18.12
N VAL A 72 1.93 4.04 17.07
CA VAL A 72 0.85 3.05 17.00
C VAL A 72 1.43 1.82 16.33
N VAL A 73 1.29 0.69 17.00
CA VAL A 73 1.76 -0.59 16.47
C VAL A 73 0.71 -1.10 15.51
N VAL A 74 1.01 -1.09 14.21
CA VAL A 74 0.09 -1.57 13.19
C VAL A 74 0.45 -3.00 12.82
N LYS A 75 -0.53 -3.91 12.85
CA LYS A 75 -0.40 -5.31 12.44
C LYS A 75 -1.07 -5.50 11.08
N MET A 76 -0.46 -6.25 10.18
CA MET A 76 -1.01 -6.55 8.85
C MET A 76 -0.28 -7.74 8.21
N SER A 77 -0.84 -8.34 7.16
CA SER A 77 -0.11 -9.29 6.30
C SER A 77 1.08 -8.62 5.58
N THR A 78 2.09 -9.41 5.21
CA THR A 78 3.21 -8.91 4.40
C THR A 78 2.76 -8.35 3.05
N LEU A 79 1.70 -8.89 2.47
CA LEU A 79 1.11 -8.38 1.22
C LEU A 79 0.46 -7.01 1.40
N ALA A 80 -0.31 -6.81 2.48
CA ALA A 80 -0.83 -5.49 2.82
C ALA A 80 0.31 -4.48 3.08
N ALA A 81 1.36 -4.89 3.79
CA ALA A 81 2.54 -4.05 4.00
C ALA A 81 3.22 -3.68 2.68
N ALA A 82 3.38 -4.63 1.75
CA ALA A 82 3.94 -4.39 0.42
C ALA A 82 3.13 -3.35 -0.37
N VAL A 83 1.80 -3.45 -0.36
CA VAL A 83 0.91 -2.47 -0.98
C VAL A 83 1.13 -1.08 -0.38
N LEU A 84 1.12 -0.94 0.95
CA LEU A 84 1.32 0.37 1.59
C LEU A 84 2.72 0.95 1.34
N PHE A 85 3.75 0.09 1.24
CA PHE A 85 5.10 0.52 0.91
C PHE A 85 5.15 1.06 -0.52
N GLU A 86 4.65 0.28 -1.49
CA GLU A 86 4.63 0.68 -2.90
C GLU A 86 3.79 1.94 -3.12
N LEU A 87 2.60 2.07 -2.51
CA LEU A 87 1.79 3.31 -2.54
C LEU A 87 2.56 4.56 -2.07
N SER A 88 3.54 4.40 -1.18
CA SER A 88 4.38 5.49 -0.68
C SER A 88 5.65 5.75 -1.50
N ARG A 89 5.97 4.88 -2.48
CA ARG A 89 7.20 4.98 -3.30
C ARG A 89 7.26 6.26 -4.11
N SER A 90 6.14 6.71 -4.68
CA SER A 90 6.08 7.96 -5.44
C SER A 90 6.31 9.22 -4.57
N GLY A 91 6.27 9.09 -3.24
CA GLY A 91 6.53 10.15 -2.27
C GLY A 91 5.33 10.55 -1.41
N HIS A 92 4.23 9.80 -1.47
CA HIS A 92 3.17 9.87 -0.46
C HIS A 92 3.65 9.26 0.87
N SER A 93 2.89 9.43 1.95
CA SER A 93 3.29 8.92 3.26
C SER A 93 2.12 8.43 4.07
N PHE A 94 2.35 7.45 4.95
CA PHE A 94 1.38 7.07 5.95
C PHE A 94 1.72 7.68 7.32
N ALA A 95 0.68 7.98 8.09
CA ALA A 95 0.83 8.47 9.46
C ALA A 95 -0.31 7.94 10.33
N ALA A 96 0.01 7.71 11.61
CA ALA A 96 -1.00 7.47 12.62
C ALA A 96 -1.84 8.75 12.81
N ASN A 97 -3.16 8.59 12.80
CA ASN A 97 -4.10 9.66 13.03
C ASN A 97 -5.11 9.24 14.11
N SER A 98 -5.50 10.16 14.98
CA SER A 98 -6.55 9.94 15.97
C SER A 98 -7.81 10.64 15.53
N ASN A 99 -8.98 10.04 15.79
CA ASN A 99 -10.23 10.79 15.77
C ASN A 99 -10.42 11.58 17.09
N HIS A 100 -11.47 12.39 17.14
CA HIS A 100 -11.89 13.15 18.33
C HIS A 100 -12.94 12.39 19.18
N GLY A 101 -13.02 11.06 19.03
CA GLY A 101 -13.97 10.23 19.78
C GLY A 101 -13.55 9.99 21.23
N THR A 102 -14.47 9.46 22.03
CA THR A 102 -14.22 9.04 23.42
C THR A 102 -14.63 7.57 23.58
N PRO A 103 -13.67 6.63 23.71
CA PRO A 103 -12.22 6.82 23.62
C PRO A 103 -11.75 7.15 22.19
N PRO A 104 -10.60 7.83 22.04
CA PRO A 104 -10.04 8.14 20.73
C PRO A 104 -9.62 6.86 20.01
N LYS A 105 -10.05 6.73 18.75
CA LYS A 105 -9.62 5.65 17.85
C LYS A 105 -8.44 6.14 17.04
N VAL A 106 -7.37 5.35 17.05
CA VAL A 106 -6.16 5.65 16.30
C VAL A 106 -6.05 4.69 15.12
N TYR A 107 -5.88 5.26 13.92
CA TYR A 107 -5.88 4.54 12.66
C TYR A 107 -4.76 5.04 11.75
N LEU A 108 -4.42 4.25 10.73
CA LEU A 108 -3.42 4.60 9.74
C LEU A 108 -4.05 5.39 8.59
N LYS A 109 -3.44 6.50 8.20
CA LYS A 109 -3.95 7.40 7.15
C LYS A 109 -2.88 7.69 6.12
N MET A 110 -3.22 7.57 4.84
CA MET A 110 -2.37 8.02 3.74
C MET A 110 -2.50 9.53 3.57
N SER A 111 -1.36 10.20 3.40
CA SER A 111 -1.26 11.63 3.12
C SER A 111 -0.61 11.86 1.76
N PHE A 112 -1.30 12.59 0.89
CA PHE A 112 -0.87 12.78 -0.49
C PHE A 112 0.03 14.00 -0.66
N ARG A 113 1.18 13.83 -1.33
CA ARG A 113 2.10 14.93 -1.63
C ARG A 113 1.46 15.91 -2.60
N GLY A 114 1.21 17.13 -2.11
CA GLY A 114 0.56 18.19 -2.88
C GLY A 114 -0.98 18.13 -2.86
N ALA A 115 -1.58 17.17 -2.17
CA ALA A 115 -3.03 17.00 -2.07
C ALA A 115 -3.47 16.57 -0.66
N ALA A 116 -2.99 17.26 0.38
CA ALA A 116 -3.22 16.89 1.78
C ALA A 116 -4.70 16.96 2.23
N HIS A 117 -5.62 17.45 1.40
CA HIS A 117 -7.06 17.45 1.68
C HIS A 117 -7.73 16.13 1.27
N LEU A 118 -7.08 15.29 0.47
CA LEU A 118 -7.63 14.03 -0.03
C LEU A 118 -7.30 12.81 0.85
N ASN A 119 -6.74 13.00 2.05
CA ASN A 119 -6.23 11.91 2.87
C ASN A 119 -7.26 10.78 3.07
N VAL A 120 -6.82 9.54 2.87
CA VAL A 120 -7.66 8.34 2.97
C VAL A 120 -7.19 7.41 4.09
N ASN A 121 -8.11 6.66 4.68
CA ASN A 121 -7.78 5.63 5.69
C ASN A 121 -7.15 4.42 5.00
N ALA A 122 -6.04 3.91 5.53
CA ALA A 122 -5.33 2.76 4.97
C ALA A 122 -6.20 1.49 4.92
N ARG A 123 -7.04 1.24 5.93
CA ARG A 123 -7.98 0.10 5.93
C ARG A 123 -8.94 0.20 4.75
N ARG A 124 -9.47 1.38 4.44
CA ARG A 124 -10.35 1.56 3.28
C ARG A 124 -9.65 1.31 1.95
N ILE A 125 -8.38 1.69 1.83
CA ILE A 125 -7.57 1.40 0.64
C ILE A 125 -7.38 -0.12 0.49
N LEU A 126 -6.95 -0.79 1.56
CA LEU A 126 -6.62 -2.21 1.54
C LEU A 126 -7.86 -3.07 1.27
N PHE A 127 -9.01 -2.73 1.82
CA PHE A 127 -10.25 -3.49 1.69
C PHE A 127 -11.21 -2.97 0.60
N GLY A 128 -10.76 -2.03 -0.25
CA GLY A 128 -11.52 -1.61 -1.44
C GLY A 128 -12.87 -0.95 -1.15
N ALA A 129 -13.06 -0.34 0.03
CA ALA A 129 -14.36 0.25 0.38
C ALA A 129 -14.72 1.44 -0.53
N VAL A 130 -15.80 1.27 -1.28
CA VAL A 130 -16.27 2.23 -2.28
C VAL A 130 -17.01 3.41 -1.64
N ALA A 131 -17.51 4.33 -2.47
CA ALA A 131 -18.40 5.39 -2.02
C ALA A 131 -19.67 4.80 -1.42
N GLY A 132 -20.11 5.31 -0.25
CA GLY A 132 -21.26 4.76 0.46
C GLY A 132 -20.93 3.56 1.36
N GLU A 133 -19.67 3.18 1.50
CA GLU A 133 -19.24 2.10 2.40
C GLU A 133 -18.22 2.61 3.41
N ALA A 134 -18.11 1.94 4.57
CA ALA A 134 -17.07 2.12 5.56
C ALA A 134 -16.42 0.79 5.95
N THR A 135 -15.09 0.82 6.15
CA THR A 135 -14.36 -0.27 6.80
C THR A 135 -14.29 -0.03 8.30
N LYS A 136 -14.60 -1.06 9.10
CA LYS A 136 -14.47 -1.00 10.56
C LYS A 136 -13.62 -2.16 11.08
N ALA A 137 -12.95 -1.91 12.20
CA ALA A 137 -12.28 -2.95 12.96
C ALA A 137 -13.30 -3.70 13.83
N LEU A 138 -13.15 -5.03 13.94
CA LEU A 138 -13.95 -5.85 14.86
C LEU A 138 -13.46 -5.72 16.31
N TRP A 139 -12.14 -5.76 16.50
CA TRP A 139 -11.52 -5.82 17.82
C TRP A 139 -10.48 -4.72 18.03
N GLN A 140 -9.54 -4.54 17.08
CA GLN A 140 -8.41 -3.60 17.23
C GLN A 140 -8.28 -2.64 16.05
N GLU A 141 -8.38 -1.34 16.30
CA GLU A 141 -8.37 -0.32 15.22
C GLU A 141 -7.07 -0.29 14.38
N HIS A 142 -5.95 -0.70 14.97
CA HIS A 142 -4.63 -0.73 14.34
C HIS A 142 -4.22 -2.11 13.79
N ASP A 143 -5.07 -3.13 13.90
CA ASP A 143 -4.86 -4.42 13.25
C ASP A 143 -5.59 -4.42 11.89
N LEU A 144 -4.85 -4.38 10.79
CA LEU A 144 -5.37 -4.31 9.43
C LEU A 144 -5.56 -5.70 8.79
N ASP A 145 -5.51 -6.78 9.57
CA ASP A 145 -5.78 -8.11 9.05
C ASP A 145 -7.24 -8.27 8.57
N PRO A 146 -7.48 -9.11 7.54
CA PRO A 146 -8.82 -9.39 7.05
C PRO A 146 -9.78 -9.89 8.11
N GLU A 147 -9.31 -10.77 8.99
CA GLU A 147 -10.11 -11.33 10.08
C GLU A 147 -10.64 -10.28 11.06
N ASN A 148 -9.97 -9.14 11.16
CA ASN A 148 -10.36 -8.03 12.04
C ASN A 148 -11.11 -6.93 11.27
N THR A 149 -11.47 -7.12 10.01
CA THR A 149 -12.10 -6.09 9.17
C THR A 149 -13.46 -6.53 8.66
N TYR A 150 -14.41 -5.60 8.65
CA TYR A 150 -15.65 -5.75 7.88
C TYR A 150 -15.99 -4.44 7.18
N VAL A 151 -16.74 -4.56 6.10
CA VAL A 151 -17.30 -3.45 5.33
C VAL A 151 -18.79 -3.36 5.63
N GLU A 152 -19.28 -2.14 5.86
CA GLU A 152 -20.70 -1.87 6.04
C GLU A 152 -21.13 -0.63 5.23
N PRO A 153 -22.42 -0.50 4.87
CA PRO A 153 -22.94 0.72 4.27
C PRO A 153 -22.79 1.92 5.22
N ASP A 154 -22.25 3.02 4.71
CA ASP A 154 -22.11 4.30 5.40
C ASP A 154 -22.31 5.45 4.40
N PRO A 155 -23.30 6.34 4.58
CA PRO A 155 -23.55 7.44 3.64
C PRO A 155 -22.52 8.59 3.72
N HIS A 156 -21.62 8.60 4.71
CA HIS A 156 -20.67 9.70 4.88
C HIS A 156 -19.46 9.66 3.92
N PRO A 157 -18.83 8.49 3.67
CA PRO A 157 -17.74 8.38 2.71
C PRO A 157 -18.26 8.58 1.29
N ARG A 158 -17.80 9.66 0.64
CA ARG A 158 -18.25 10.04 -0.70
C ARG A 158 -17.44 9.44 -1.84
N ASN A 159 -16.27 8.89 -1.52
CA ASN A 159 -15.28 8.49 -2.51
C ASN A 159 -14.82 7.06 -2.25
N ASP A 160 -14.53 6.35 -3.33
CA ASP A 160 -13.72 5.13 -3.30
C ASP A 160 -12.29 5.51 -2.87
N SER A 161 -11.85 4.97 -1.73
CA SER A 161 -10.55 5.33 -1.17
C SER A 161 -9.38 4.69 -1.90
N ARG A 162 -9.58 3.52 -2.53
CA ARG A 162 -8.55 2.85 -3.31
C ARG A 162 -8.37 3.56 -4.65
N ALA A 163 -9.47 3.89 -5.33
CA ALA A 163 -9.43 4.65 -6.58
C ALA A 163 -8.74 6.01 -6.38
N VAL A 164 -9.09 6.76 -5.33
CA VAL A 164 -8.42 8.03 -5.00
C VAL A 164 -6.92 7.84 -4.73
N ALA A 165 -6.53 6.76 -4.06
CA ALA A 165 -5.12 6.48 -3.79
C ALA A 165 -4.33 6.17 -5.06
N LEU A 166 -4.90 5.36 -5.95
CA LEU A 166 -4.29 5.00 -7.24
C LEU A 166 -4.19 6.22 -8.17
N GLU A 167 -5.26 7.01 -8.29
CA GLU A 167 -5.28 8.23 -9.10
C GLU A 167 -4.18 9.22 -8.66
N GLU A 168 -4.04 9.45 -7.34
CA GLU A 168 -3.01 10.34 -6.83
C GLU A 168 -1.59 9.81 -7.01
N VAL A 169 -1.41 8.49 -6.94
CA VAL A 169 -0.14 7.83 -7.25
C VAL A 169 0.20 8.01 -8.73
N GLU A 170 -0.71 7.70 -9.63
CA GLU A 170 -0.56 7.86 -11.07
C GLU A 170 -0.26 9.31 -11.45
N ARG A 171 -1.03 10.26 -10.90
CA ARG A 171 -0.82 11.70 -11.11
C ARG A 171 0.57 12.13 -10.70
N LEU A 172 1.07 11.66 -9.54
CA LEU A 172 2.40 12.02 -9.06
C LEU A 172 3.51 11.35 -9.88
N VAL A 173 3.33 10.08 -10.28
CA VAL A 173 4.26 9.35 -11.15
C VAL A 173 4.38 10.04 -12.50
N ALA A 174 3.25 10.32 -13.16
CA ALA A 174 3.20 10.99 -14.46
C ALA A 174 3.87 12.36 -14.41
N ARG A 175 3.58 13.16 -13.37
CA ARG A 175 4.26 14.44 -13.14
C ARG A 175 5.77 14.25 -13.00
N ARG A 176 6.21 13.31 -12.15
CA ARG A 176 7.65 13.07 -11.92
C ARG A 176 8.36 12.59 -13.18
N GLN A 177 7.69 11.78 -14.00
CA GLN A 177 8.22 11.34 -15.29
C GLN A 177 8.36 12.51 -16.27
N ALA A 178 7.34 13.37 -16.39
CA ALA A 178 7.41 14.58 -17.21
C ALA A 178 8.52 15.54 -16.73
N ASP A 179 8.70 15.66 -15.41
CA ASP A 179 9.74 16.48 -14.79
C ASP A 179 11.14 15.83 -14.84
N GLY A 180 11.29 14.58 -15.34
CA GLY A 180 12.56 13.85 -15.34
C GLY A 180 13.09 13.48 -13.96
N THR A 181 12.22 13.39 -12.95
CA THR A 181 12.54 13.12 -11.54
C THR A 181 12.02 11.77 -11.04
N TRP A 182 11.44 10.96 -11.93
CA TRP A 182 11.09 9.57 -11.63
C TRP A 182 12.38 8.72 -11.55
N PRO A 183 12.51 7.78 -10.58
CA PRO A 183 13.70 6.96 -10.46
C PRO A 183 13.95 6.08 -11.70
N GLU A 184 15.20 5.94 -12.11
CA GLU A 184 15.59 5.09 -13.24
C GLU A 184 15.50 3.58 -12.94
N ALA A 185 15.42 3.20 -11.66
CA ALA A 185 15.41 1.80 -11.23
C ALA A 185 14.25 0.97 -11.80
N HIS A 186 13.15 1.61 -12.20
CA HIS A 186 11.98 0.97 -12.80
C HIS A 186 11.16 1.97 -13.62
N SER A 187 10.57 1.52 -14.73
CA SER A 187 9.66 2.37 -15.51
C SER A 187 8.38 2.67 -14.71
N ALA A 188 7.73 3.80 -14.99
CA ALA A 188 6.43 4.13 -14.41
C ALA A 188 5.38 3.06 -14.73
N LYS A 189 5.35 2.58 -15.99
CA LYS A 189 4.45 1.49 -16.43
C LYS A 189 4.65 0.23 -15.59
N ALA A 190 5.89 -0.22 -15.40
CA ALA A 190 6.19 -1.41 -14.60
C ALA A 190 5.82 -1.23 -13.12
N TYR A 191 6.04 -0.05 -12.56
CA TYR A 191 5.64 0.27 -11.19
C TYR A 191 4.12 0.21 -10.99
N LEU A 192 3.34 0.84 -11.88
CA LEU A 192 1.89 0.84 -11.80
C LEU A 192 1.29 -0.56 -12.02
N ALA A 193 1.82 -1.32 -12.99
CA ALA A 193 1.42 -2.70 -13.21
C ALA A 193 1.70 -3.59 -11.99
N ASN A 194 2.86 -3.42 -11.35
CA ASN A 194 3.19 -4.13 -10.11
C ASN A 194 2.23 -3.79 -8.97
N LEU A 195 1.87 -2.51 -8.82
CA LEU A 195 0.92 -2.08 -7.80
C LEU A 195 -0.47 -2.70 -8.01
N GLY A 196 -0.95 -2.75 -9.27
CA GLY A 196 -2.19 -3.45 -9.63
C GLY A 196 -2.14 -4.94 -9.29
N LEU A 197 -1.02 -5.61 -9.60
CA LEU A 197 -0.82 -7.03 -9.25
C LEU A 197 -0.85 -7.28 -7.74
N LEU A 198 -0.23 -6.42 -6.94
CA LEU A 198 -0.26 -6.53 -5.48
C LEU A 198 -1.68 -6.37 -4.92
N PHE A 199 -2.47 -5.41 -5.42
CA PHE A 199 -3.85 -5.24 -5.00
C PHE A 199 -4.71 -6.45 -5.38
N ARG A 200 -4.53 -6.97 -6.60
CA ARG A 200 -5.23 -8.17 -7.07
C ARG A 200 -5.03 -9.34 -6.11
N LEU A 201 -3.77 -9.65 -5.77
CA LEU A 201 -3.45 -10.72 -4.83
C LEU A 201 -3.95 -10.43 -3.41
N LEU A 202 -3.99 -9.16 -3.00
CA LEU A 202 -4.53 -8.78 -1.69
C LEU A 202 -6.02 -9.10 -1.62
N ASP A 203 -6.78 -8.76 -2.66
CA ASP A 203 -8.20 -9.06 -2.75
C ASP A 203 -8.47 -10.57 -2.79
N GLU A 204 -7.66 -11.34 -3.53
CA GLU A 204 -7.71 -12.81 -3.53
C GLU A 204 -7.48 -13.37 -2.12
N SER A 205 -6.47 -12.87 -1.41
CA SER A 205 -6.13 -13.34 -0.05
C SER A 205 -7.19 -12.98 1.00
N ALA A 206 -7.92 -11.89 0.80
CA ALA A 206 -8.96 -11.43 1.70
C ALA A 206 -10.33 -12.05 1.40
N GLY A 207 -10.44 -12.88 0.34
CA GLY A 207 -11.72 -13.40 -0.14
C GLY A 207 -12.66 -12.32 -0.69
N LEU A 208 -12.09 -11.17 -1.10
CA LEU A 208 -12.82 -10.02 -1.65
C LEU A 208 -12.90 -10.07 -3.19
N TYR A 209 -12.37 -11.13 -3.81
CA TYR A 209 -12.36 -11.28 -5.26
C TYR A 209 -13.77 -11.58 -5.78
N ASP A 210 -14.45 -10.53 -6.23
CA ASP A 210 -15.62 -10.58 -7.11
C ASP A 210 -15.15 -10.18 -8.52
N ASP A 211 -15.68 -10.79 -9.57
CA ASP A 211 -15.17 -10.73 -10.97
C ASP A 211 -15.13 -9.31 -11.62
N ASP A 212 -15.55 -8.26 -10.89
CA ASP A 212 -15.79 -6.89 -11.39
C ASP A 212 -14.55 -5.96 -11.45
N LEU A 213 -13.41 -6.31 -10.85
CA LEU A 213 -12.20 -5.47 -10.88
C LEU A 213 -11.46 -5.46 -12.23
N ARG A 214 -11.91 -6.23 -13.23
CA ARG A 214 -11.36 -6.20 -14.61
C ARG A 214 -11.43 -4.80 -15.24
N GLN A 215 -12.51 -4.06 -14.99
CA GLN A 215 -12.76 -2.80 -15.69
C GLN A 215 -11.76 -1.68 -15.34
N LEU A 216 -11.04 -1.76 -14.21
CA LEU A 216 -10.07 -0.72 -13.84
C LEU A 216 -8.71 -0.89 -14.53
N PHE A 217 -8.42 -2.08 -15.08
CA PHE A 217 -7.11 -2.41 -15.64
C PHE A 217 -7.15 -2.92 -17.08
N ASP A 218 -8.33 -3.04 -17.71
CA ASP A 218 -8.45 -3.42 -19.12
C ASP A 218 -7.65 -2.50 -20.08
N TRP A 219 -7.34 -1.24 -19.69
CA TRP A 219 -6.46 -0.38 -20.52
C TRP A 219 -5.02 -0.90 -20.61
N LEU A 220 -4.51 -1.65 -19.62
CA LEU A 220 -3.12 -2.09 -19.60
C LEU A 220 -2.81 -3.16 -20.65
N ASP A 221 -3.85 -3.84 -21.14
CA ASP A 221 -3.76 -4.92 -22.15
C ASP A 221 -4.12 -4.45 -23.58
N GLU A 222 -4.62 -3.22 -23.77
CA GLU A 222 -5.11 -2.74 -25.08
C GLU A 222 -4.02 -2.19 -26.04
N ASP A 223 -2.78 -2.00 -25.59
CA ASP A 223 -1.72 -1.36 -26.42
C ASP A 223 -0.80 -2.34 -27.18
N ASP A 224 -1.02 -3.65 -27.10
CA ASP A 224 -0.24 -4.67 -27.85
C ASP A 224 -0.91 -5.10 -29.17
N ALA A 225 -1.91 -4.36 -29.66
CA ALA A 225 -2.38 -4.52 -31.03
C ALA A 225 -1.31 -4.02 -32.01
N GLU A 226 -0.44 -4.93 -32.46
CA GLU A 226 0.46 -4.66 -33.58
C GLU A 226 -0.35 -4.10 -34.77
N PRO A 227 0.12 -3.06 -35.46
CA PRO A 227 -0.53 -2.61 -36.67
C PRO A 227 -0.49 -3.74 -37.69
N GLU A 228 -1.67 -4.22 -38.11
CA GLU A 228 -1.81 -5.12 -39.25
C GLU A 228 -1.10 -4.47 -40.44
N ASN A 229 0.04 -5.03 -40.83
CA ASN A 229 0.70 -4.70 -42.08
C ASN A 229 -0.14 -5.28 -43.21
N ASP A 230 -1.04 -4.45 -43.75
CA ASP A 230 -1.69 -4.70 -45.04
C ASP A 230 -0.62 -4.68 -46.15
N ASN A 231 -0.34 -5.86 -46.70
CA ASN A 231 0.37 -6.09 -47.96
C ASN A 231 -0.61 -6.61 -49.01
#